data_AF-A0A1R1LBM7-F1
#
_entry.id   AF-A0A1R1LBM7-F1
#
_cell.length_a   1.000
_cell.length_b   1.000
_cell.length_c   1.000
_cell.angle_alpha   90.00
_cell.angle_beta   90.00
_cell.angle_gamma   90.00
#
_symmetry.space_group_name_H-M   'P 1'
#
loop_
_entity.id
_entity.type
_entity.pdbx_description
1 polymer ?
#
loop_
_entity_poly.entity_id
_entity_poly.type
_entity_poly.pdbx_seq_one_letter_code
_entity_poly.pdbx_strand_id
1 'polypeptide(L)'
;MTRTFFVFARNTRLNVSVDVGHYKARTRPTLAQDQRLAWLRELLTGSSESLPYRVAGILLLLYAQPLVRVAALRADAITIDPTTGQTSIGFGGRPVPVPAPFAGLLLDHLKTRPNLRTSVAESPWLFPGTRAGHHLHPNTIMDRLRSLGIQLTGARNRALDDLVTQMPAPLVADALGYSYQAVFKHAASAGENWARYASLKRQP
;
A
#
# COMPACT_ATOMS: atom_id res chain seq x y z
N MET A 1 8.28 -13.42 1.62
CA MET A 1 8.22 -11.98 1.95
C MET A 1 6.92 -11.63 2.68
N THR A 2 6.58 -12.37 3.74
CA THR A 2 5.36 -12.18 4.55
C THR A 2 5.68 -11.76 5.99
N ARG A 3 6.94 -11.87 6.41
CA ARG A 3 7.35 -11.70 7.81
C ARG A 3 7.26 -10.26 8.34
N THR A 4 7.35 -9.25 7.48
CA THR A 4 7.49 -7.84 7.92
C THR A 4 6.17 -7.21 8.37
N PHE A 5 5.02 -7.66 7.82
CA PHE A 5 3.70 -7.22 8.32
C PHE A 5 3.28 -7.96 9.60
N PHE A 6 3.72 -9.21 9.81
CA PHE A 6 3.47 -9.95 11.05
C PHE A 6 4.15 -9.31 12.28
N VAL A 7 5.28 -8.61 12.11
CA VAL A 7 5.96 -7.92 13.21
C VAL A 7 5.16 -6.71 13.71
N PHE A 8 4.37 -6.06 12.84
CA PHE A 8 3.48 -4.97 13.25
C PHE A 8 2.37 -5.43 14.20
N ALA A 9 1.80 -6.62 13.95
CA ALA A 9 0.78 -7.21 14.83
C ALA A 9 1.35 -7.60 16.22
N ARG A 10 2.66 -7.86 16.33
CA ARG A 10 3.31 -8.27 17.59
C ARG A 10 3.56 -7.12 18.57
N ASN A 11 3.58 -5.86 18.09
CA ASN A 11 3.78 -4.68 18.96
C ASN A 11 2.48 -4.05 19.48
N THR A 12 1.32 -4.54 19.04
CA THR A 12 0.03 -4.28 19.68
C THR A 12 -0.34 -5.50 20.52
N ARG A 13 -0.49 -5.37 21.84
CA ARG A 13 -0.85 -6.45 22.79
C ARG A 13 -2.25 -7.06 22.53
N LEU A 14 -2.49 -7.62 21.35
CA LEU A 14 -3.68 -8.38 21.01
C LEU A 14 -3.21 -9.70 20.39
N ASN A 15 -3.03 -10.66 21.29
CA ASN A 15 -2.62 -12.02 21.01
C ASN A 15 -3.81 -12.80 20.44
N VAL A 16 -3.82 -13.12 19.15
CA VAL A 16 -4.63 -14.21 18.62
C VAL A 16 -3.79 -14.97 17.59
N SER A 17 -3.47 -16.22 17.91
CA SER A 17 -2.83 -17.17 17.01
C SER A 17 -3.78 -17.48 15.86
N VAL A 18 -3.42 -17.06 14.65
CA VAL A 18 -4.14 -17.45 13.42
C VAL A 18 -3.15 -18.14 12.50
N ASP A 19 -3.38 -19.43 12.29
CA ASP A 19 -2.76 -20.27 11.27
C ASP A 19 -3.17 -19.75 9.88
N VAL A 20 -2.19 -19.32 9.09
CA VAL A 20 -2.42 -18.63 7.81
C VAL A 20 -2.32 -19.63 6.66
N GLY A 21 -3.45 -20.24 6.33
CA GLY A 21 -3.63 -21.03 5.12
C GLY A 21 -3.73 -20.14 3.88
N HIS A 22 -2.84 -20.36 2.90
CA HIS A 22 -2.86 -19.70 1.59
C HIS A 22 -4.13 -20.08 0.78
N TYR A 23 -4.95 -19.10 0.35
CA TYR A 23 -6.06 -19.37 -0.59
C TYR A 23 -6.46 -18.16 -1.48
N LYS A 24 -6.93 -18.44 -2.71
CA LYS A 24 -7.27 -17.48 -3.81
C LYS A 24 -8.78 -17.22 -3.95
N ALA A 25 -9.18 -16.00 -4.34
CA ALA A 25 -10.59 -15.56 -4.50
C ALA A 25 -10.94 -15.03 -5.93
N ARG A 26 -12.24 -15.07 -6.31
CA ARG A 26 -12.88 -14.47 -7.52
C ARG A 26 -14.36 -14.10 -7.21
N THR A 27 -15.04 -13.05 -7.71
CA THR A 27 -14.75 -11.96 -8.67
C THR A 27 -15.57 -10.68 -8.34
N ARG A 28 -14.90 -9.55 -8.03
CA ARG A 28 -15.26 -8.17 -8.47
C ARG A 28 -14.30 -7.86 -9.64
N PRO A 29 -14.24 -6.68 -10.30
CA PRO A 29 -13.09 -6.39 -11.17
C PRO A 29 -11.85 -6.28 -10.29
N THR A 30 -11.28 -7.43 -9.96
CA THR A 30 -10.19 -7.63 -9.03
C THR A 30 -9.01 -7.98 -9.90
N LEU A 31 -7.95 -7.17 -9.81
CA LEU A 31 -6.68 -7.54 -10.40
C LEU A 31 -6.30 -8.90 -9.79
N ALA A 32 -6.10 -9.93 -10.62
CA ALA A 32 -5.83 -11.28 -10.14
C ALA A 32 -4.65 -11.25 -9.15
N GLN A 33 -4.70 -12.03 -8.08
CA GLN A 33 -3.65 -11.98 -7.04
C GLN A 33 -2.25 -12.17 -7.62
N ASP A 34 -2.11 -13.04 -8.62
CA ASP A 34 -0.83 -13.26 -9.31
C ASP A 34 -0.40 -12.03 -10.10
N GLN A 35 -1.34 -11.36 -10.77
CA GLN A 35 -1.07 -10.12 -11.49
C GLN A 35 -0.64 -9.01 -10.52
N ARG A 36 -1.20 -8.96 -9.31
CA ARG A 36 -0.84 -7.96 -8.28
C ARG A 36 0.58 -8.21 -7.81
N LEU A 37 0.91 -9.48 -7.53
CA LEU A 37 2.25 -9.87 -7.09
C LEU A 37 3.28 -9.71 -8.20
N ALA A 38 2.91 -9.97 -9.45
CA ALA A 38 3.75 -9.70 -10.62
C ALA A 38 4.07 -8.21 -10.74
N TRP A 39 3.05 -7.35 -10.67
CA TRP A 39 3.26 -5.90 -10.67
C TRP A 39 4.07 -5.41 -9.47
N LEU A 40 3.81 -5.93 -8.27
CA LEU A 40 4.59 -5.56 -7.09
C LEU A 40 6.06 -5.94 -7.25
N ARG A 41 6.36 -7.13 -7.79
CA ARG A 41 7.74 -7.53 -8.10
C ARG A 41 8.37 -6.63 -9.15
N GLU A 42 7.68 -6.39 -10.26
CA GLU A 42 8.18 -5.52 -11.34
C GLU A 42 8.46 -4.11 -10.83
N LEU A 43 7.56 -3.51 -10.05
CA LEU A 43 7.78 -2.18 -9.50
C LEU A 43 8.86 -2.17 -8.40
N LEU A 44 9.14 -3.28 -7.71
CA LEU A 44 10.19 -3.36 -6.70
C LEU A 44 11.59 -3.58 -7.31
N THR A 45 11.72 -4.36 -8.38
CA THR A 45 13.05 -4.77 -8.89
C THR A 45 13.30 -4.39 -10.34
N GLY A 46 12.25 -4.16 -11.12
CA GLY A 46 12.34 -3.89 -12.54
C GLY A 46 12.60 -2.43 -12.88
N SER A 47 12.45 -2.11 -14.16
CA SER A 47 12.69 -0.78 -14.73
C SER A 47 11.55 -0.32 -15.65
N SER A 48 10.38 -0.95 -15.56
CA SER A 48 9.20 -0.66 -16.40
C SER A 48 8.74 0.80 -16.34
N GLU A 49 9.13 1.55 -15.33
CA GLU A 49 8.72 2.93 -15.09
C GLU A 49 9.75 3.67 -14.24
N SER A 50 9.73 5.00 -14.26
CA SER A 50 10.61 5.83 -13.43
C SER A 50 10.32 5.66 -11.92
N LEU A 51 11.36 5.89 -11.11
CA LEU A 51 11.34 5.66 -9.66
C LEU A 51 10.13 6.30 -8.93
N PRO A 52 9.72 7.56 -9.21
CA PRO A 52 8.57 8.17 -8.54
C PRO A 52 7.27 7.37 -8.77
N TYR A 53 6.97 6.98 -9.99
CA TYR A 53 5.71 6.25 -10.26
C TYR A 53 5.79 4.79 -9.80
N ARG A 54 6.99 4.19 -9.77
CA ARG A 54 7.18 2.87 -9.13
C ARG A 54 6.84 2.92 -7.64
N VAL A 55 7.37 3.90 -6.91
CA VAL A 55 7.02 4.12 -5.49
C VAL A 55 5.52 4.35 -5.33
N ALA A 56 4.92 5.20 -6.17
CA ALA A 56 3.48 5.46 -6.11
C ALA A 56 2.62 4.20 -6.38
N GLY A 57 3.02 3.37 -7.35
CA GLY A 57 2.37 2.10 -7.65
C GLY A 57 2.51 1.08 -6.52
N ILE A 58 3.66 1.02 -5.85
CA ILE A 58 3.84 0.18 -4.66
C ILE A 58 2.96 0.66 -3.52
N LEU A 59 2.83 1.96 -3.28
CA LEU A 59 1.92 2.52 -2.25
C LEU A 59 0.46 2.13 -2.50
N LEU A 60 0.02 2.12 -3.76
CA LEU A 60 -1.29 1.63 -4.16
C LEU A 60 -1.44 0.13 -3.94
N LEU A 61 -0.48 -0.68 -4.41
CA LEU A 61 -0.59 -2.13 -4.44
C LEU A 61 -0.34 -2.78 -3.08
N LEU A 62 0.49 -2.16 -2.23
CA LEU A 62 0.88 -2.68 -0.92
C LEU A 62 -0.02 -2.13 0.20
N TYR A 63 -0.29 -0.83 0.20
CA TYR A 63 -1.01 -0.15 1.28
C TYR A 63 -2.42 0.29 0.89
N ALA A 64 -2.92 -0.14 -0.28
CA ALA A 64 -4.21 0.26 -0.81
C ALA A 64 -4.39 1.80 -0.86
N GLN A 65 -3.33 2.59 -0.96
CA GLN A 65 -3.46 4.05 -0.85
C GLN A 65 -4.07 4.64 -2.13
N PRO A 66 -5.15 5.46 -2.02
CA PRO A 66 -5.70 6.15 -3.18
C PRO A 66 -4.66 7.09 -3.80
N LEU A 67 -4.53 7.10 -5.12
CA LEU A 67 -3.46 7.87 -5.78
C LEU A 67 -3.55 9.38 -5.56
N VAL A 68 -4.73 9.91 -5.24
CA VAL A 68 -4.91 11.30 -4.80
C VAL A 68 -4.19 11.55 -3.46
N ARG A 69 -4.27 10.61 -2.51
CA ARG A 69 -3.56 10.68 -1.23
C ARG A 69 -2.07 10.38 -1.40
N VAL A 70 -1.70 9.48 -2.30
CA VAL A 70 -0.30 9.22 -2.64
C VAL A 70 0.36 10.48 -3.18
N ALA A 71 -0.26 11.14 -4.16
CA ALA A 71 0.24 12.38 -4.72
C ALA A 71 0.44 13.46 -3.63
N ALA A 72 -0.54 13.63 -2.75
CA ALA A 72 -0.49 14.58 -1.64
C ALA A 72 0.29 14.09 -0.41
N LEU A 73 1.06 13.00 -0.50
CA LEU A 73 1.83 12.51 0.63
C LEU A 73 3.02 13.45 0.88
N ARG A 74 3.21 13.86 2.13
CA ARG A 74 4.34 14.70 2.54
C ARG A 74 5.58 13.86 2.78
N ALA A 75 6.74 14.47 2.58
CA ALA A 75 8.03 13.83 2.81
C ALA A 75 8.32 13.61 4.30
N ASP A 76 7.83 14.50 5.17
CA ASP A 76 7.89 14.39 6.63
C ASP A 76 7.02 13.26 7.20
N ALA A 77 6.11 12.68 6.39
CA ALA A 77 5.37 11.48 6.75
C ALA A 77 6.26 10.22 6.72
N ILE A 78 7.46 10.30 6.15
CA ILE A 78 8.44 9.22 6.13
C ILE A 78 9.36 9.39 7.33
N THR A 79 9.34 8.43 8.24
CA THR A 79 10.17 8.46 9.44
C THR A 79 11.10 7.27 9.48
N ILE A 80 12.30 7.46 10.01
CA ILE A 80 13.27 6.40 10.28
C ILE A 80 13.48 6.38 11.78
N ASP A 81 13.24 5.23 12.40
CA ASP A 81 13.56 5.03 13.80
C ASP A 81 15.08 5.08 13.98
N PRO A 82 15.63 6.01 14.79
CA PRO A 82 17.07 6.15 14.96
C PRO A 82 17.71 4.97 15.69
N THR A 83 16.94 4.19 16.43
CA THR A 83 17.41 3.04 17.21
C THR A 83 17.39 1.77 16.38
N THR A 84 16.29 1.53 15.66
CA THR A 84 16.08 0.27 14.92
C THR A 84 16.40 0.36 13.44
N GLY A 85 16.56 1.58 12.90
CA GLY A 85 16.71 1.84 11.46
C GLY A 85 15.45 1.53 10.64
N GLN A 86 14.33 1.18 11.29
CA GLN A 86 13.10 0.82 10.60
C GLN A 86 12.45 2.07 9.98
N THR A 87 12.17 2.00 8.68
CA THR A 87 11.43 3.04 7.97
C THR A 87 9.93 2.84 8.17
N SER A 88 9.19 3.92 8.44
CA SER A 88 7.73 3.92 8.59
C SER A 88 7.10 5.06 7.78
N ILE A 89 5.82 4.90 7.42
CA ILE A 89 5.02 5.91 6.71
C ILE A 89 3.77 6.24 7.52
N GLY A 90 3.53 7.52 7.75
CA GLY A 90 2.25 8.00 8.28
C GLY A 90 1.21 8.19 7.17
N PHE A 91 0.19 7.33 7.13
CA PHE A 91 -1.00 7.56 6.28
C PHE A 91 -2.17 8.14 7.07
N GLY A 92 -2.23 7.89 8.38
CA GLY A 92 -3.33 8.26 9.28
C GLY A 92 -2.84 8.35 10.72
N GLY A 93 -3.64 7.83 11.66
CA GLY A 93 -3.38 7.99 13.10
C GLY A 93 -2.17 7.22 13.63
N ARG A 94 -1.67 6.22 12.88
CA ARG A 94 -0.51 5.41 13.28
C ARG A 94 0.46 5.22 12.12
N PRO A 95 1.78 5.42 12.33
CA PRO A 95 2.79 5.06 11.34
C PRO A 95 2.79 3.56 11.04
N VAL A 96 2.97 3.21 9.78
CA VAL A 96 3.00 1.84 9.29
C VAL A 96 4.41 1.50 8.81
N PRO A 97 4.99 0.35 9.22
CA PRO A 97 6.34 -0.01 8.80
C PRO A 97 6.41 -0.24 7.29
N VAL A 98 7.56 0.13 6.73
CA VAL A 98 7.90 -0.07 5.31
C VAL A 98 8.73 -1.33 5.16
N PRO A 99 8.23 -2.37 4.47
CA PRO A 99 8.99 -3.59 4.32
C PRO A 99 10.16 -3.40 3.35
N ALA A 100 11.26 -4.08 3.61
CA ALA A 100 12.28 -4.31 2.60
C ALA A 100 11.70 -5.23 1.49
N PRO A 101 12.03 -5.00 0.20
CA PRO A 101 13.00 -4.01 -0.30
C PRO A 101 12.41 -2.60 -0.56
N PHE A 102 11.11 -2.39 -0.36
CA PHE A 102 10.46 -1.11 -0.66
C PHE A 102 11.04 0.06 0.13
N ALA A 103 11.47 -0.16 1.38
CA ALA A 103 12.11 0.85 2.19
C ALA A 103 13.32 1.51 1.49
N GLY A 104 14.15 0.73 0.80
CA GLY A 104 15.30 1.24 0.04
C GLY A 104 14.86 2.16 -1.10
N LEU A 105 13.93 1.70 -1.95
CA LEU A 105 13.41 2.50 -3.06
C LEU A 105 12.74 3.80 -2.61
N LEU A 106 12.03 3.76 -1.48
CA LEU A 106 11.36 4.93 -0.92
C LEU A 106 12.37 5.97 -0.45
N LEU A 107 13.45 5.54 0.21
CA LEU A 107 14.53 6.41 0.65
C LEU A 107 15.34 6.95 -0.53
N ASP A 108 15.60 6.13 -1.55
CA ASP A 108 16.25 6.57 -2.78
C ASP A 108 15.41 7.61 -3.51
N HIS A 109 14.09 7.39 -3.57
CA HIS A 109 13.17 8.37 -4.11
C HIS A 109 13.24 9.68 -3.31
N LEU A 110 13.18 9.60 -1.97
CA LEU A 110 13.24 10.77 -1.07
C LEU A 110 14.49 11.63 -1.30
N LYS A 111 15.65 11.00 -1.56
CA LYS A 111 16.93 11.66 -1.84
C LYS A 111 17.03 12.24 -3.25
N THR A 112 16.35 11.65 -4.22
CA THR A 112 16.43 12.01 -5.65
C THR A 112 15.26 12.87 -6.13
N ARG A 113 14.41 13.36 -5.21
CA ARG A 113 13.23 14.14 -5.55
C ARG A 113 13.59 15.37 -6.39
N PRO A 114 12.87 15.64 -7.49
CA PRO A 114 13.07 16.85 -8.27
C PRO A 114 12.73 18.08 -7.41
N ASN A 115 13.36 19.23 -7.71
CA ASN A 115 13.25 20.49 -6.95
C ASN A 115 13.92 20.51 -5.57
N LEU A 116 14.83 19.58 -5.26
CA LEU A 116 15.73 19.71 -4.11
C LEU A 116 16.84 20.78 -4.33
N ARG A 117 17.12 21.15 -5.58
CA ARG A 117 18.30 21.98 -5.93
C ARG A 117 17.96 23.40 -6.40
N THR A 118 16.69 23.72 -6.62
CA THR A 118 16.27 24.92 -7.37
C THR A 118 15.40 25.90 -6.57
N SER A 119 15.07 25.63 -5.31
CA SER A 119 14.33 26.57 -4.45
C SER A 119 14.96 26.71 -3.06
N VAL A 120 14.91 27.94 -2.52
CA VAL A 120 15.35 28.31 -1.16
C VAL A 120 14.60 27.53 -0.06
N ALA A 121 13.46 26.90 -0.40
CA ALA A 121 12.73 25.97 0.45
C ALA A 121 12.56 24.62 -0.28
N GLU A 122 12.97 23.53 0.34
CA GLU A 122 12.73 22.17 -0.16
C GLU A 122 11.22 21.91 -0.30
N SER A 123 10.79 21.23 -1.37
CA SER A 123 9.38 20.86 -1.50
C SER A 123 8.96 19.91 -0.37
N PRO A 124 7.86 20.21 0.36
CA PRO A 124 7.39 19.38 1.46
C PRO A 124 6.76 18.06 0.98
N TRP A 125 6.47 17.95 -0.32
CA TRP A 125 5.80 16.80 -0.91
C TRP A 125 6.78 15.66 -1.21
N LEU A 126 6.34 14.42 -0.97
CA LEU A 126 7.06 13.22 -1.39
C LEU A 126 7.11 13.14 -2.92
N PHE A 127 6.01 13.49 -3.59
CA PHE A 127 5.92 13.62 -5.04
C PHE A 127 5.78 15.10 -5.41
N PRO A 128 6.87 15.85 -5.59
CA PRO A 128 6.81 17.25 -5.97
C PRO A 128 6.24 17.44 -7.38
N GLY A 129 5.42 18.48 -7.56
CA GLY A 129 4.92 18.90 -8.85
C GLY A 129 5.88 19.85 -9.57
N THR A 130 5.51 20.24 -10.79
CA THR A 130 6.28 21.22 -11.58
C THR A 130 6.12 22.65 -11.06
N ARG A 131 5.04 22.95 -10.33
CA ARG A 131 4.80 24.24 -9.69
C ARG A 131 5.28 24.21 -8.24
N ALA A 132 6.02 25.25 -7.83
CA ALA A 132 6.48 25.39 -6.46
C ALA A 132 5.30 25.31 -5.47
N GLY A 133 5.50 24.60 -4.36
CA GLY A 133 4.48 24.40 -3.33
C GLY A 133 3.38 23.39 -3.66
N HIS A 134 3.32 22.86 -4.88
CA HIS A 134 2.33 21.86 -5.28
C HIS A 134 2.93 20.45 -5.38
N HIS A 135 2.12 19.44 -5.04
CA HIS A 135 2.46 18.06 -5.32
C HIS A 135 2.17 17.71 -6.79
N LEU A 136 2.70 16.56 -7.22
CA LEU A 136 2.44 15.96 -8.52
C LEU A 136 0.93 15.80 -8.72
N HIS A 137 0.44 16.08 -9.93
CA HIS A 137 -0.97 15.92 -10.21
C HIS A 137 -1.37 14.43 -10.16
N PRO A 138 -2.43 14.03 -9.42
CA PRO A 138 -2.81 12.63 -9.28
C PRO A 138 -3.03 11.91 -10.61
N ASN A 139 -3.66 12.58 -11.59
CA ASN A 139 -3.89 11.98 -12.91
C ASN A 139 -2.60 11.59 -13.61
N THR A 140 -1.50 12.33 -13.41
CA THR A 140 -0.20 11.96 -13.99
C THR A 140 0.26 10.59 -13.49
N ILE A 141 0.08 10.30 -12.20
CA ILE A 141 0.39 8.98 -11.64
C ILE A 141 -0.59 7.93 -12.18
N MET A 142 -1.89 8.25 -12.22
CA MET A 142 -2.92 7.34 -12.69
C MET A 142 -2.69 6.90 -14.14
N ASP A 143 -2.36 7.84 -15.02
CA ASP A 143 -2.19 7.58 -16.44
C ASP A 143 -0.95 6.73 -16.71
N ARG A 144 0.16 6.98 -15.99
CA ARG A 144 1.37 6.14 -16.03
C ARG A 144 1.07 4.71 -15.59
N LEU A 145 0.43 4.52 -14.44
CA LEU A 145 0.10 3.18 -13.94
C LEU A 145 -0.91 2.46 -14.84
N ARG A 146 -1.88 3.16 -15.44
CA ARG A 146 -2.80 2.58 -16.43
C ARG A 146 -2.09 2.17 -17.71
N SER A 147 -1.08 2.93 -18.15
CA SER A 147 -0.29 2.59 -19.34
C SER A 147 0.50 1.29 -19.17
N LEU A 148 0.87 0.95 -17.93
CA LEU A 148 1.41 -0.36 -17.58
C LEU A 148 0.34 -1.47 -17.58
N GLY A 149 -0.95 -1.16 -17.70
CA GLY A 149 -2.04 -2.14 -17.61
C GLY A 149 -2.55 -2.39 -16.18
N ILE A 150 -2.19 -1.55 -15.21
CA ILE A 150 -2.66 -1.68 -13.83
C ILE A 150 -4.09 -1.16 -13.71
N GLN A 151 -5.01 -2.05 -13.34
CA GLN A 151 -6.39 -1.70 -13.01
C GLN A 151 -6.47 -1.09 -11.61
N LEU A 152 -6.41 0.25 -11.52
CA LEU A 152 -6.23 1.00 -10.25
C LEU A 152 -7.25 0.65 -9.16
N THR A 153 -8.54 0.65 -9.49
CA THR A 153 -9.62 0.34 -8.54
C THR A 153 -9.55 -1.12 -8.09
N GLY A 154 -9.29 -2.03 -9.03
CA GLY A 154 -9.14 -3.46 -8.74
C GLY A 154 -7.91 -3.76 -7.88
N ALA A 155 -6.79 -3.10 -8.17
CA ALA A 155 -5.55 -3.16 -7.39
C ALA A 155 -5.78 -2.71 -5.94
N ARG A 156 -6.41 -1.54 -5.77
CA ARG A 156 -6.72 -0.98 -4.44
C ARG A 156 -7.65 -1.88 -3.63
N ASN A 157 -8.77 -2.29 -4.23
CA ASN A 157 -9.73 -3.15 -3.55
C ASN A 157 -9.09 -4.47 -3.16
N ARG A 158 -8.28 -5.07 -4.04
CA ARG A 158 -7.56 -6.31 -3.73
C ARG A 158 -6.56 -6.13 -2.60
N ALA A 159 -5.81 -5.02 -2.58
CA ALA A 159 -4.87 -4.73 -1.51
C ALA A 159 -5.60 -4.56 -0.17
N LEU A 160 -6.75 -3.87 -0.16
CA LEU A 160 -7.56 -3.69 1.06
C LEU A 160 -8.16 -5.01 1.55
N ASP A 161 -8.69 -5.84 0.63
CA ASP A 161 -9.20 -7.18 0.95
C ASP A 161 -8.11 -8.06 1.57
N ASP A 162 -6.90 -8.03 1.02
CA ASP A 162 -5.75 -8.80 1.53
C ASP A 162 -5.36 -8.33 2.94
N LEU A 163 -5.33 -7.02 3.19
CA LEU A 163 -4.98 -6.46 4.50
C LEU A 163 -6.00 -6.86 5.58
N VAL A 164 -7.30 -6.80 5.30
CA VAL A 164 -8.33 -7.18 6.28
C VAL A 164 -8.40 -8.69 6.56
N THR A 165 -7.79 -9.52 5.71
CA THR A 165 -7.63 -10.96 6.01
C THR A 165 -6.46 -11.24 6.96
N GLN A 166 -5.48 -10.33 7.04
CA GLN A 166 -4.27 -10.49 7.85
C GLN A 166 -4.35 -9.76 9.19
N MET A 167 -5.24 -8.78 9.33
CA MET A 167 -5.37 -7.95 10.53
C MET A 167 -6.81 -7.45 10.72
N PRO A 168 -7.24 -7.15 11.96
CA PRO A 168 -8.58 -6.64 12.22
C PRO A 168 -8.89 -5.36 11.45
N ALA A 169 -10.11 -5.27 10.90
CA ALA A 169 -10.59 -4.12 10.13
C ALA A 169 -10.38 -2.74 10.82
N PRO A 170 -10.61 -2.59 12.15
CA PRO A 170 -10.35 -1.32 12.83
C PRO A 170 -8.89 -0.87 12.73
N LEU A 171 -7.95 -1.80 12.85
CA LEU A 171 -6.52 -1.50 12.81
C LEU A 171 -6.08 -1.10 11.39
N VAL A 172 -6.64 -1.74 10.36
CA VAL A 172 -6.44 -1.32 8.96
C VAL A 172 -6.97 0.09 8.72
N ALA A 173 -8.17 0.40 9.24
CA ALA A 173 -8.79 1.72 9.10
C ALA A 173 -7.91 2.81 9.70
N ASP A 174 -7.44 2.62 10.93
CA ASP A 174 -6.58 3.59 11.64
C ASP A 174 -5.22 3.77 10.97
N ALA A 175 -4.57 2.65 10.61
CA ALA A 175 -3.23 2.65 10.04
C ALA A 175 -3.19 3.30 8.65
N LEU A 176 -4.22 3.08 7.83
CA LEU A 176 -4.26 3.54 6.44
C LEU A 176 -5.12 4.80 6.25
N GLY A 177 -5.76 5.29 7.31
CA GLY A 177 -6.65 6.45 7.27
C GLY A 177 -7.91 6.23 6.43
N TYR A 178 -8.50 5.04 6.53
CA TYR A 178 -9.79 4.72 5.90
C TYR A 178 -10.93 4.86 6.91
N SER A 179 -12.16 5.09 6.44
CA SER A 179 -13.32 5.03 7.33
C SER A 179 -13.57 3.58 7.76
N TYR A 180 -13.94 3.40 9.04
CA TYR A 180 -14.30 2.08 9.56
C TYR A 180 -15.34 1.40 8.69
N GLN A 181 -16.41 2.11 8.30
CA GLN A 181 -17.47 1.57 7.45
C GLN A 181 -16.94 0.99 6.13
N ALA A 182 -16.02 1.69 5.47
CA ALA A 182 -15.42 1.19 4.22
C ALA A 182 -14.65 -0.11 4.47
N VAL A 183 -13.78 -0.13 5.48
CA VAL A 183 -12.95 -1.31 5.77
C VAL A 183 -13.79 -2.49 6.28
N PHE A 184 -14.81 -2.26 7.10
CA PHE A 184 -15.74 -3.31 7.53
C PHE A 184 -16.52 -3.91 6.36
N LYS A 185 -16.92 -3.12 5.36
CA LYS A 185 -17.54 -3.65 4.13
C LYS A 185 -16.60 -4.58 3.37
N HIS A 186 -15.31 -4.25 3.33
CA HIS A 186 -14.27 -5.11 2.75
C HIS A 186 -14.07 -6.38 3.58
N ALA A 187 -14.01 -6.28 4.90
CA ALA A 187 -13.89 -7.43 5.79
C ALA A 187 -15.10 -8.38 5.71
N ALA A 188 -16.32 -7.84 5.68
CA ALA A 188 -17.55 -8.62 5.48
C ALA A 188 -17.56 -9.32 4.12
N SER A 189 -17.18 -8.61 3.06
CA SER A 189 -17.03 -9.22 1.73
C SER A 189 -15.99 -10.34 1.72
N ALA A 190 -14.88 -10.18 2.46
CA ALA A 190 -13.86 -11.22 2.60
C ALA A 190 -14.38 -12.43 3.41
N GLY A 191 -15.18 -12.20 4.46
CA GLY A 191 -15.78 -13.24 5.31
C GLY A 191 -16.94 -14.01 4.66
N GLU A 192 -17.82 -13.35 3.91
CA GLU A 192 -18.89 -14.01 3.13
C GLU A 192 -18.31 -14.97 2.07
N ASN A 193 -17.18 -14.60 1.48
CA ASN A 193 -16.45 -15.46 0.56
C ASN A 193 -15.87 -16.71 1.25
N TRP A 194 -15.50 -16.61 2.52
CA TRP A 194 -15.03 -17.74 3.34
C TRP A 194 -16.17 -18.72 3.65
N ALA A 195 -17.34 -18.22 4.05
CA ALA A 195 -18.52 -19.05 4.35
C ALA A 195 -19.01 -19.83 3.11
N ARG A 196 -19.04 -19.20 1.93
CA ARG A 196 -19.40 -19.87 0.66
C ARG A 196 -18.40 -20.95 0.23
N TYR A 197 -17.12 -20.75 0.53
CA TYR A 197 -16.09 -21.74 0.23
C TYR A 197 -16.17 -22.96 1.16
N ALA A 198 -16.41 -22.74 2.45
CA ALA A 198 -16.62 -23.82 3.42
C ALA A 198 -17.86 -24.67 3.09
N SER A 199 -18.93 -24.05 2.56
CA SER A 199 -20.12 -24.78 2.11
C SER A 199 -19.91 -25.57 0.82
N LEU A 200 -19.05 -25.11 -0.10
CA LEU A 200 -18.72 -25.81 -1.34
C LEU A 200 -17.82 -27.04 -1.11
N LYS A 201 -17.02 -27.04 -0.04
CA LYS A 201 -16.13 -28.16 0.33
C LYS A 201 -16.84 -29.24 1.18
N ARG A 202 -18.13 -29.06 1.46
CA ARG A 202 -18.96 -29.95 2.30
C ARG A 202 -20.01 -30.66 1.44
N GLN A 203 -19.58 -31.34 0.39
CA GLN A 203 -20.37 -32.37 -0.28
C GLN A 203 -19.49 -33.63 -0.37
N PRO A 204 -20.03 -34.81 0.00
CA PRO A 204 -19.28 -36.05 0.16
C PRO A 204 -18.69 -36.58 -1.15
#